data_AF-Q56Z28-F1
#
_entry.id   AF-Q56Z28-F1
#
_cell.length_a   1.000
_cell.length_b   1.000
_cell.length_c   1.000
_cell.angle_alpha   90.00
_cell.angle_beta   90.00
_cell.angle_gamma   90.00
#
_symmetry.space_group_name_H-M   'P 1'
#
loop_
_entity.id
_entity.type
_entity.pdbx_description
1 polymer ?
#
loop_
_entity_poly.entity_id
_entity_poly.type
_entity_poly.pdbx_seq_one_letter_code
_entity_poly.pdbx_strand_id
1 'polypeptide(L)'
;MEPSTAFKTLEALAAMWQTRACGGRHLLPWIYSIMVNHSHYIMSQEPKNQQLLNTLVKITKSRGTALQQLLQLSGRLQLVTAQINKAAGSQTQITAHDQEIDESEDEEEDVEDHFYGENDNESDLSSDDGKDKDDSLMET
;
A
#
# COMPACT_ATOMS: atom_id res chain seq x y z
N MET A 1 21.28 -21.73 21.95
CA MET A 1 22.35 -21.04 21.21
C MET A 1 23.16 -20.23 22.20
N GLU A 2 24.48 -20.23 22.09
CA GLU A 2 25.32 -19.39 22.96
C GLU A 2 25.11 -17.89 22.62
N PRO A 3 25.06 -16.96 23.60
CA PRO A 3 24.69 -15.56 23.35
C PRO A 3 25.54 -14.81 22.32
N SER A 4 26.86 -15.04 22.29
CA SER A 4 27.74 -14.41 21.29
C SER A 4 27.45 -14.90 19.88
N THR A 5 27.14 -16.20 19.75
CA THR A 5 26.75 -16.81 18.48
C THR A 5 25.41 -16.25 18.04
N ALA A 6 24.43 -16.15 18.94
CA ALA A 6 23.12 -15.57 18.66
C ALA A 6 23.22 -14.12 18.17
N PHE A 7 24.10 -13.32 18.79
CA PHE A 7 24.35 -11.95 18.35
C PHE A 7 24.97 -11.86 16.95
N LYS A 8 25.98 -12.69 16.63
CA LYS A 8 26.55 -12.76 15.27
C LYS A 8 25.49 -13.14 14.23
N THR A 9 24.59 -14.06 14.58
CA THR A 9 23.46 -14.42 13.73
C THR A 9 22.50 -13.25 13.56
N LEU A 10 22.23 -12.47 14.62
CA LEU A 10 21.42 -11.25 14.52
C LEU A 10 22.05 -10.21 13.58
N GLU A 11 23.38 -10.01 13.63
CA GLU A 11 24.11 -9.14 12.71
C GLU A 11 23.92 -9.59 11.24
N ALA A 12 24.08 -10.89 10.98
CA ALA A 12 23.89 -11.46 9.65
C ALA A 12 22.44 -11.34 9.14
N LEU A 13 21.46 -11.60 10.00
CA LEU A 13 20.03 -11.45 9.69
C LEU A 13 19.68 -9.99 9.38
N ALA A 14 20.21 -9.04 10.16
CA ALA A 14 20.01 -7.62 9.93
C ALA A 14 20.61 -7.18 8.59
N ALA A 15 21.82 -7.65 8.24
CA ALA A 15 22.46 -7.36 6.96
C ALA A 15 21.65 -7.94 5.78
N MET A 16 21.21 -9.20 5.86
CA MET A 16 20.34 -9.81 4.84
C MET A 16 19.00 -9.08 4.69
N TRP A 17 18.45 -8.61 5.81
CA TRP A 17 17.21 -7.85 5.78
C TRP A 17 17.44 -6.45 5.18
N GLN A 18 18.57 -5.81 5.43
CA GLN A 18 18.91 -4.51 4.85
C GLN A 18 19.06 -4.58 3.33
N THR A 19 19.77 -5.58 2.81
CA THR A 19 20.02 -5.75 1.36
C THR A 19 18.80 -6.26 0.58
N ARG A 20 17.67 -6.53 1.25
CA ARG A 20 16.46 -7.14 0.67
C ARG A 20 16.72 -8.52 0.03
N ALA A 21 17.86 -9.15 0.31
CA ALA A 21 18.24 -10.45 -0.27
C ALA A 21 17.29 -11.59 0.12
N CYS A 22 16.60 -11.45 1.26
CA CYS A 22 15.58 -12.39 1.72
C CYS A 22 14.33 -11.66 2.21
N GLY A 23 13.16 -12.25 1.96
CA GLY A 23 11.87 -11.70 2.38
C GLY A 23 11.75 -11.62 3.90
N GLY A 24 11.22 -10.49 4.40
CA GLY A 24 11.04 -10.25 5.84
C GLY A 24 10.20 -11.33 6.55
N ARG A 25 9.30 -12.02 5.83
CA ARG A 25 8.50 -13.14 6.33
C ARG A 25 9.34 -14.22 7.03
N HIS A 26 10.52 -14.53 6.50
CA HIS A 26 11.38 -15.58 7.04
C HIS A 26 12.36 -15.03 8.06
N LEU A 27 12.89 -13.82 7.87
CA LEU A 27 13.92 -13.26 8.74
C LEU A 27 13.37 -12.70 10.05
N LEU A 28 12.21 -12.04 10.02
CA LEU A 28 11.65 -11.34 11.17
C LEU A 28 11.36 -12.24 12.38
N PRO A 29 10.82 -13.46 12.22
CA PRO A 29 10.64 -14.38 13.36
C PRO A 29 11.97 -14.71 14.07
N TRP A 30 13.05 -14.89 13.31
CA TRP A 30 14.38 -15.17 13.89
C TRP A 30 14.97 -13.95 14.58
N ILE A 31 14.87 -12.76 13.95
CA ILE A 31 15.31 -11.50 14.56
C ILE A 31 14.59 -11.29 15.89
N TYR A 32 13.26 -11.43 15.90
CA TYR A 32 12.43 -11.30 17.10
C TYR A 32 12.83 -12.32 18.17
N SER A 33 12.95 -13.60 17.81
CA SER A 33 13.32 -14.66 18.74
C SER A 33 14.67 -14.40 19.40
N ILE A 34 15.69 -14.02 18.64
CA ILE A 34 17.01 -13.72 19.19
C ILE A 34 16.95 -12.50 20.12
N MET A 35 16.26 -11.43 19.70
CA MET A 35 16.13 -10.22 20.51
C MET A 35 15.46 -10.49 21.86
N VAL A 36 14.40 -11.30 21.89
CA VAL A 36 13.67 -11.63 23.12
C VAL A 36 14.50 -12.55 24.02
N ASN A 37 15.05 -13.63 23.47
CA ASN A 37 15.75 -14.66 24.25
C ASN A 37 17.14 -14.23 24.73
N HIS A 38 17.80 -13.29 24.02
CA HIS A 38 19.15 -12.83 24.34
C HIS A 38 19.21 -11.32 24.67
N SER A 39 18.09 -10.71 25.03
CA SER A 39 17.96 -9.27 25.32
C SER A 39 19.00 -8.77 26.31
N HIS A 40 19.22 -9.46 27.43
CA HIS A 40 20.21 -9.08 28.44
C HIS A 40 21.63 -9.01 27.87
N TYR A 41 22.03 -10.00 27.07
CA TYR A 41 23.34 -10.01 26.42
C TYR A 41 23.47 -8.87 25.40
N ILE A 42 22.43 -8.65 24.59
CA ILE A 42 22.39 -7.59 23.58
C ILE A 42 22.56 -6.22 24.25
N MET A 43 21.86 -5.98 25.36
CA MET A 43 21.93 -4.71 26.09
C MET A 43 23.23 -4.52 26.90
N SER A 44 23.90 -5.61 27.28
CA SER A 44 25.10 -5.54 28.14
C SER A 44 26.38 -5.05 27.45
N GLN A 45 26.45 -5.05 26.12
CA GLN A 45 27.68 -4.71 25.37
C GLN A 45 27.55 -3.44 24.52
N GLU A 46 27.40 -2.30 25.20
CA GLU A 46 27.54 -0.97 24.59
C GLU A 46 29.01 -0.65 24.29
N PRO A 47 29.32 0.07 23.19
CA PRO A 47 28.42 0.71 22.22
C PRO A 47 28.10 -0.13 20.98
N LYS A 48 28.84 -1.22 20.74
CA LYS A 48 28.76 -2.00 19.49
C LYS A 48 27.34 -2.50 19.22
N ASN A 49 26.68 -3.05 20.24
CA ASN A 49 25.36 -3.65 20.07
C ASN A 49 24.27 -2.59 19.84
N GLN A 50 24.47 -1.37 20.34
CA GLN A 50 23.53 -0.27 20.18
C GLN A 50 23.43 0.20 18.71
N GLN A 51 24.53 0.16 17.96
CA GLN A 51 24.53 0.49 16.53
C GLN A 51 23.67 -0.49 15.71
N LEU A 52 23.70 -1.78 16.05
CA LEU A 52 22.88 -2.80 15.39
C LEU A 52 21.39 -2.54 15.64
N LEU A 53 21.02 -2.24 16.88
CA LEU A 53 19.63 -1.91 17.24
C LEU A 53 19.14 -0.66 16.50
N ASN A 54 19.96 0.39 16.46
CA ASN A 54 19.65 1.61 15.69
C ASN A 54 19.45 1.31 14.20
N THR A 55 20.25 0.41 13.63
CA THR A 55 20.10 -0.05 12.24
C THR A 55 18.77 -0.77 12.03
N LEU A 56 18.40 -1.69 12.91
CA LEU A 56 17.12 -2.41 12.87
C LEU A 56 15.92 -1.46 12.96
N VAL A 57 15.99 -0.45 13.84
CA VAL A 57 14.94 0.59 13.96
C VAL A 57 14.83 1.39 12.66
N LYS A 58 15.95 1.83 12.08
CA LYS A 58 15.96 2.57 10.82
C LYS A 58 15.36 1.77 9.67
N ILE A 59 15.74 0.49 9.53
CA ILE A 59 15.19 -0.41 8.49
C ILE A 59 13.68 -0.61 8.67
N THR A 60 13.24 -0.79 9.91
CA THR A 60 11.81 -1.00 10.22
C THR A 60 11.00 0.25 9.86
N LYS A 61 11.46 1.44 10.28
CA LYS A 61 10.80 2.71 9.97
C LYS A 61 10.74 2.97 8.48
N SER A 62 11.85 2.81 7.75
CA SER A 62 11.89 3.07 6.31
C SER A 62 11.01 2.13 5.49
N ARG A 63 10.80 0.90 5.95
CA ARG A 63 9.85 -0.04 5.33
C ARG A 63 8.40 0.27 5.71
N GLY A 64 8.16 0.86 6.87
CA GLY A 64 6.83 1.26 7.33
C GLY A 64 6.28 2.49 6.60
N THR A 65 7.12 3.44 6.18
CA THR A 65 6.66 4.69 5.53
C THR A 65 5.89 4.46 4.23
N ALA A 66 6.26 3.46 3.44
CA ALA A 66 5.59 3.14 2.18
C ALA A 66 4.32 2.29 2.34
N LEU A 67 4.05 1.75 3.55
CA LEU A 67 3.02 0.74 3.74
C LEU A 67 1.62 1.26 3.39
N GLN A 68 1.26 2.46 3.85
CA GLN A 68 -0.05 3.05 3.57
C GLN A 68 -0.28 3.25 2.07
N GLN A 69 0.71 3.81 1.37
CA GLN A 69 0.62 4.08 -0.07
C GLN A 69 0.48 2.79 -0.88
N LEU A 70 1.23 1.74 -0.50
CA LEU A 70 1.13 0.42 -1.11
C LEU A 70 -0.23 -0.24 -0.88
N LEU A 71 -0.82 -0.09 0.32
CA LEU A 71 -2.15 -0.61 0.62
C LEU A 71 -3.23 0.10 -0.22
N GLN A 72 -3.16 1.43 -0.34
CA GLN A 72 -4.07 2.20 -1.17
C GLN A 72 -3.97 1.78 -2.65
N LEU A 73 -2.74 1.65 -3.16
CA LEU A 73 -2.52 1.17 -4.53
C LEU A 73 -3.06 -0.24 -4.74
N SER A 74 -2.80 -1.16 -3.80
CA SER A 74 -3.34 -2.52 -3.83
C SER A 74 -4.86 -2.54 -3.94
N GLY A 75 -5.55 -1.71 -3.15
CA GLY A 75 -7.01 -1.61 -3.20
C GLY A 75 -7.51 -1.08 -4.55
N ARG A 76 -6.87 -0.05 -5.10
CA ARG A 76 -7.23 0.48 -6.43
C ARG A 76 -7.01 -0.54 -7.55
N LEU A 77 -5.90 -1.28 -7.51
CA LEU A 77 -5.63 -2.35 -8.46
C LEU A 77 -6.68 -3.47 -8.35
N GLN A 78 -7.09 -3.85 -7.14
CA GLN A 78 -8.16 -4.83 -6.94
C GLN A 78 -9.48 -4.37 -7.57
N LEU A 79 -9.84 -3.09 -7.46
CA LEU A 79 -11.04 -2.54 -8.11
C LEU A 79 -10.95 -2.62 -9.63
N VAL A 80 -9.81 -2.22 -10.22
CA VAL A 80 -9.58 -2.30 -11.66
C VAL A 80 -9.65 -3.76 -12.14
N THR A 81 -8.99 -4.68 -11.44
CA THR A 81 -9.05 -6.11 -11.75
C THR A 81 -10.48 -6.65 -11.66
N ALA A 82 -11.27 -6.22 -10.66
CA ALA A 82 -12.67 -6.62 -10.55
C ALA A 82 -13.53 -6.11 -11.72
N GLN A 83 -13.31 -4.88 -12.18
CA GLN A 83 -14.01 -4.33 -13.35
C GLN A 83 -13.65 -5.09 -14.64
N ILE A 84 -12.37 -5.40 -14.85
CA ILE A 84 -11.92 -6.21 -16.00
C ILE A 84 -12.59 -7.59 -15.99
N ASN A 85 -12.60 -8.26 -14.84
CA ASN A 85 -13.21 -9.58 -14.72
C ASN A 85 -14.73 -9.54 -14.95
N LYS A 86 -15.41 -8.49 -14.47
CA LYS A 86 -16.84 -8.28 -14.71
C LYS A 86 -17.12 -8.09 -16.20
N ALA A 87 -16.37 -7.22 -16.88
CA ALA A 87 -16.55 -6.96 -18.31
C ALA A 87 -16.32 -8.22 -19.17
N ALA A 88 -15.29 -9.01 -18.85
CA ALA A 88 -15.02 -10.28 -19.52
C ALA A 88 -16.17 -11.30 -19.35
N GLY A 89 -16.75 -11.39 -18.15
CA GLY A 89 -17.92 -12.23 -17.90
C GLY A 89 -19.19 -11.73 -18.61
N SER A 90 -19.43 -10.41 -18.62
CA SER A 90 -20.57 -9.80 -19.31
C SER A 90 -20.52 -10.00 -20.84
N GLN A 91 -19.33 -9.97 -21.44
CA GLN A 91 -19.19 -10.22 -22.87
C GLN A 91 -19.58 -11.66 -23.26
N THR A 92 -19.38 -12.62 -22.35
CA THR A 92 -19.80 -14.02 -22.59
C THR A 92 -21.32 -14.18 -22.49
N GLN A 93 -22.00 -13.40 -21.63
CA GLN A 93 -23.47 -13.40 -21.53
C GLN A 93 -24.15 -12.67 -22.69
N ILE A 94 -23.57 -11.58 -23.19
CA ILE A 94 -24.12 -10.84 -24.34
C ILE A 94 -24.06 -11.70 -25.62
N THR A 95 -22.94 -12.40 -25.87
CA THR A 95 -22.85 -13.31 -27.04
C THR A 95 -23.78 -14.53 -26.90
N ALA A 96 -24.09 -14.97 -25.68
CA ALA A 96 -25.06 -16.06 -25.48
C ALA A 96 -26.52 -15.62 -25.67
N HIS A 97 -26.85 -14.35 -25.38
CA HIS A 97 -28.20 -13.83 -25.59
C HIS A 97 -28.47 -13.45 -27.06
N ASP A 98 -27.44 -13.06 -27.81
CA ASP A 98 -27.54 -12.67 -29.22
C ASP A 98 -27.65 -13.87 -30.19
N GLN A 99 -27.73 -15.10 -29.67
CA GLN A 99 -27.86 -16.33 -30.47
C GLN A 99 -29.25 -16.99 -30.39
N GLU A 100 -30.22 -16.37 -29.69
CA GLU A 100 -31.61 -16.84 -29.57
C GLU A 100 -32.65 -15.76 -29.94
N ILE A 101 -32.44 -14.98 -31.00
CA ILE A 101 -33.53 -14.20 -31.60
C ILE A 101 -33.61 -14.54 -33.09
N ASP A 102 -34.19 -15.72 -33.34
CA ASP A 102 -34.72 -16.16 -34.63
C ASP A 102 -36.24 -15.91 -34.61
N GLU A 103 -36.66 -14.94 -35.42
CA GLU A 103 -37.95 -14.80 -36.11
C GLU A 103 -39.26 -15.03 -35.32
N SER A 104 -39.81 -13.96 -34.76
CA SER A 104 -41.27 -13.75 -34.76
C SER A 104 -41.61 -12.26 -34.75
N GLU A 105 -42.07 -11.78 -35.91
CA GLU A 105 -42.80 -10.51 -36.06
C GLU A 105 -44.07 -10.56 -35.20
N ASP A 106 -44.25 -9.62 -34.26
CA ASP A 106 -45.46 -8.77 -34.19
C ASP A 106 -45.47 -7.83 -32.96
N GLU A 107 -46.00 -6.64 -33.22
CA GLU A 107 -46.69 -5.72 -32.31
C GLU A 107 -45.88 -4.83 -31.33
N GLU A 108 -45.65 -3.60 -31.82
CA GLU A 108 -45.97 -2.28 -31.24
C GLU A 108 -45.71 -1.96 -29.75
N GLU A 109 -45.12 -0.76 -29.57
CA GLU A 109 -45.30 0.17 -28.44
C GLU A 109 -44.54 -0.14 -27.13
N ASP A 110 -43.40 0.52 -26.93
CA ASP A 110 -43.35 1.70 -26.03
C ASP A 110 -42.00 2.42 -26.15
N VAL A 111 -42.08 3.73 -26.33
CA VAL A 111 -40.97 4.65 -26.48
C VAL A 111 -40.80 5.35 -25.13
N GLU A 112 -39.73 5.06 -24.40
CA GLU A 112 -39.27 5.99 -23.36
C GLU A 112 -37.76 6.21 -23.46
N ASP A 113 -37.41 7.09 -24.39
CA ASP A 113 -36.14 7.79 -24.49
C ASP A 113 -35.95 8.67 -23.24
N HIS A 114 -35.28 8.13 -22.23
CA HIS A 114 -34.82 8.92 -21.09
C HIS A 114 -33.49 9.63 -21.44
N PHE A 115 -33.58 10.63 -22.32
CA PHE A 115 -32.54 11.65 -22.47
C PHE A 115 -32.57 12.57 -21.25
N TYR A 116 -31.60 12.42 -20.35
CA TYR A 116 -31.29 13.46 -19.36
C TYR A 116 -29.79 13.73 -19.30
N GLY A 117 -29.38 14.78 -20.03
CA GLY A 117 -28.61 15.86 -19.43
C GLY A 117 -27.11 15.69 -19.42
N GLU A 118 -26.50 15.86 -20.59
CA GLU A 118 -25.20 16.53 -20.67
C GLU A 118 -25.38 17.94 -20.09
N ASN A 119 -24.88 18.17 -18.87
CA ASN A 119 -24.55 19.53 -18.43
C ASN A 119 -23.06 19.56 -18.10
N ASP A 120 -22.32 19.88 -19.14
CA ASP A 120 -21.00 20.48 -19.08
C ASP A 120 -21.01 21.61 -18.04
N ASN A 121 -20.25 21.47 -16.96
CA ASN A 121 -19.90 22.59 -16.11
C ASN A 121 -18.47 22.41 -15.62
N GLU A 122 -17.56 22.63 -16.56
CA GLU A 122 -16.26 23.25 -16.32
C GLU A 122 -16.38 24.29 -15.20
N SER A 123 -15.70 24.06 -14.09
CA SER A 123 -15.50 25.08 -13.06
C SER A 123 -14.13 24.86 -12.44
N ASP A 124 -13.15 25.42 -13.15
CA ASP A 124 -11.96 26.01 -12.57
C ASP A 124 -12.32 26.81 -11.32
N LEU A 125 -11.80 26.40 -10.16
CA LEU A 125 -11.58 27.29 -9.03
C LEU A 125 -10.16 27.08 -8.51
N SER A 126 -9.23 27.67 -9.24
CA SER A 126 -8.01 28.24 -8.68
C SER A 126 -8.41 29.29 -7.63
N SER A 127 -8.08 29.05 -6.36
CA SER A 127 -7.95 30.13 -5.38
C SER A 127 -6.56 30.04 -4.76
N ASP A 128 -5.67 30.81 -5.38
CA ASP A 128 -4.52 31.45 -4.76
C ASP A 128 -4.98 32.24 -3.53
N ASP A 129 -4.35 32.02 -2.37
CA ASP A 129 -4.34 33.02 -1.30
C ASP A 129 -2.90 33.15 -0.83
N GLY A 130 -2.27 34.21 -1.34
CA GLY A 130 -0.95 34.64 -1.00
C GLY A 130 -0.93 35.38 0.33
N LYS A 131 -0.03 34.92 1.21
CA LYS A 131 0.88 35.71 2.07
C LYS A 131 0.30 36.98 2.73
N ASP A 132 0.33 36.95 4.06
CA ASP A 132 0.76 38.11 4.85
C ASP A 132 1.99 37.76 5.71
N LYS A 133 2.97 38.65 5.60
CA LYS A 133 4.23 38.72 6.35
C LYS A 133 4.08 39.72 7.49
N ASP A 134 4.98 39.60 8.47
CA ASP A 134 5.35 40.63 9.47
C ASP A 134 4.23 41.02 10.45
N ASP A 135 4.44 41.36 11.72
CA ASP A 135 5.62 41.90 12.38
C ASP A 135 5.42 41.77 13.90
N SER A 136 6.48 42.04 14.67
CA SER A 136 6.48 42.55 16.06
C SER A 136 7.32 41.73 17.06
N LEU A 137 8.58 42.16 17.06
CA LEU A 137 9.57 42.20 18.13
C LEU A 137 9.01 42.61 19.52
N MET A 138 9.61 41.99 20.55
CA MET A 138 10.04 42.56 21.85
C MET A 138 9.09 43.46 22.66
N GLU A 139 8.68 42.98 23.84
CA GLU A 139 8.64 43.69 25.14
C GLU A 139 8.09 42.67 26.17
N THR A 140 8.63 42.44 27.38
CA THR A 140 9.51 43.18 28.30
C THR A 140 10.27 42.17 29.16
#